data_AF-A0A7C6XLM7-F1
#
_entry.id   AF-A0A7C6XLM7-F1
#
_cell.length_a   1.000
_cell.length_b   1.000
_cell.length_c   1.000
_cell.angle_alpha   90.00
_cell.angle_beta   90.00
_cell.angle_gamma   90.00
#
_symmetry.space_group_name_H-M   'P 1'
#
loop_
_entity.id
_entity.type
_entity.pdbx_description
1 polymer ?
#
loop_
_entity_poly.entity_id
_entity_poly.type
_entity_poly.pdbx_seq_one_letter_code
_entity_poly.pdbx_strand_id
1 'polypeptide(L)'
;PAGFEIEWLPRGEADFGQLLEPAVREAVRSETRIPIGAGAAGSAGGPDGQVRELDDVNIDEEILWDVPAALTEAAQGSSSATEKDERPFYAWIAGEAGPVKRLRRYLVQEVGVDRKQIAFMGYWRQGKAEG
;
A
#
# COMPACT_ATOMS: atom_id res chain seq x y z
N PRO A 1 -11.83 19.91 1.66
CA PRO A 1 -11.64 20.18 0.22
C PRO A 1 -12.69 19.45 -0.63
N ALA A 2 -12.91 19.85 -1.88
CA ALA A 2 -13.61 18.96 -2.81
C ALA A 2 -12.65 17.81 -3.21
N GLY A 3 -13.18 16.60 -3.44
CA GLY A 3 -12.41 15.50 -4.03
C GLY A 3 -11.50 14.68 -3.09
N PHE A 4 -11.73 14.73 -1.77
CA PHE A 4 -11.06 13.90 -0.76
C PHE A 4 -12.11 13.37 0.22
N GLU A 5 -11.87 12.16 0.75
CA GLU A 5 -12.68 11.54 1.79
C GLU A 5 -11.75 11.21 2.96
N ILE A 6 -12.23 11.42 4.18
CA ILE A 6 -11.50 11.07 5.39
C ILE A 6 -12.38 10.17 6.23
N GLU A 7 -11.86 8.98 6.52
CA GLU A 7 -12.45 8.05 7.46
C GLU A 7 -11.55 7.91 8.69
N TRP A 8 -12.13 8.05 9.88
CA TRP A 8 -11.43 7.83 11.15
C TRP A 8 -11.87 6.49 11.73
N LEU A 9 -10.90 5.64 12.06
CA LEU A 9 -11.12 4.34 12.67
C LEU A 9 -10.50 4.31 14.07
N PRO A 10 -11.19 4.81 15.12
CA PRO A 10 -10.67 4.80 16.48
C PRO A 10 -10.44 3.35 16.94
N ARG A 11 -9.21 3.04 17.34
CA ARG A 11 -8.81 1.66 17.69
C ARG A 11 -9.61 1.10 18.88
N GLY A 12 -9.85 1.91 19.92
CA GLY A 12 -10.44 1.41 21.17
C GLY A 12 -9.64 0.21 21.71
N GLU A 13 -10.35 -0.88 22.00
CA GLU A 13 -9.78 -2.15 22.47
C GLU A 13 -9.30 -3.08 21.33
N ALA A 14 -9.45 -2.67 20.06
CA ALA A 14 -9.06 -3.50 18.93
C ALA A 14 -7.53 -3.64 18.82
N ASP A 15 -7.09 -4.75 18.23
CA ASP A 15 -5.70 -4.98 17.89
C ASP A 15 -5.23 -4.03 16.78
N PHE A 16 -3.92 -3.84 16.67
CA PHE A 16 -3.35 -3.02 15.59
C PHE A 16 -3.71 -3.61 14.22
N GLY A 17 -4.25 -2.77 13.35
CA GLY A 17 -4.70 -3.16 12.01
C GLY A 17 -6.09 -3.79 11.94
N GLN A 18 -6.70 -4.18 13.07
CA GLN A 18 -7.98 -4.92 13.06
C GLN A 18 -9.11 -4.16 12.37
N LEU A 19 -9.17 -2.84 12.54
CA LEU A 19 -10.15 -1.99 11.86
C LEU A 19 -9.66 -1.51 10.48
N LEU A 20 -8.35 -1.27 10.36
CA LEU A 20 -7.73 -0.73 9.15
C LEU A 20 -7.78 -1.73 7.99
N GLU A 21 -7.48 -3.00 8.23
CA GLU A 21 -7.38 -4.00 7.17
C GLU A 21 -8.70 -4.22 6.42
N PRO A 22 -9.86 -4.41 7.10
CA PRO A 22 -11.15 -4.46 6.43
C PRO A 22 -11.49 -3.17 5.66
N ALA A 23 -11.20 -2.00 6.23
CA ALA A 23 -11.48 -0.72 5.58
C ALA A 23 -10.67 -0.54 4.30
N VAL A 24 -9.37 -0.89 4.31
CA VAL A 24 -8.54 -0.87 3.11
C VAL A 24 -9.05 -1.86 2.06
N ARG A 25 -9.45 -3.08 2.47
CA ARG A 25 -10.04 -4.07 1.57
C ARG A 25 -11.31 -3.54 0.90
N GLU A 26 -12.15 -2.83 1.64
CA GLU A 26 -13.37 -2.24 1.09
C GLU A 26 -13.07 -1.06 0.15
N ALA A 27 -12.16 -0.16 0.54
CA ALA A 27 -11.70 0.92 -0.31
C ALA A 27 -11.15 0.40 -1.65
N VAL A 28 -10.35 -0.66 -1.62
CA VAL A 28 -9.82 -1.33 -2.83
C VAL A 28 -10.93 -1.91 -3.70
N ARG A 29 -11.98 -2.53 -3.13
CA ARG A 29 -13.11 -3.05 -3.91
C ARG A 29 -13.89 -1.95 -4.63
N SER A 30 -13.97 -0.77 -4.02
CA SER A 30 -14.66 0.40 -4.59
C SER A 30 -13.81 1.17 -5.62
N GLU A 31 -12.52 0.85 -5.73
CA GLU A 31 -11.56 1.61 -6.52
C GLU A 31 -11.45 1.06 -7.95
N THR A 32 -12.02 1.79 -8.91
CA THR A 32 -12.05 1.40 -10.33
C THR A 32 -10.72 1.61 -11.04
N ARG A 33 -9.80 2.41 -10.47
CA ARG A 33 -8.48 2.70 -11.05
C ARG A 33 -7.43 1.64 -10.72
N ILE A 34 -7.72 0.72 -9.82
CA ILE A 34 -6.89 -0.47 -9.61
C ILE A 34 -7.23 -1.46 -10.72
N PRO A 35 -6.30 -1.79 -11.64
CA PRO A 35 -6.58 -2.75 -12.68
C PRO A 35 -6.72 -4.15 -12.07
N ILE A 36 -7.94 -4.54 -11.71
CA ILE A 36 -8.25 -5.88 -11.21
C ILE A 36 -7.96 -6.88 -12.33
N GLY A 37 -7.01 -7.78 -12.10
CA GLY A 37 -6.64 -8.82 -13.07
C GLY A 37 -5.51 -8.45 -14.03
N ALA A 38 -4.84 -7.30 -13.87
CA ALA A 38 -3.54 -7.06 -14.52
C ALA A 38 -2.39 -7.76 -13.75
N GLY A 39 -2.60 -9.01 -13.33
CA GLY A 39 -1.47 -9.90 -13.18
C GLY A 39 -0.78 -9.99 -14.54
N ALA A 40 0.51 -9.65 -14.59
CA ALA A 40 1.47 -9.85 -15.67
C ALA A 40 1.84 -8.69 -16.62
N ALA A 41 1.18 -7.51 -16.59
CA ALA A 41 1.53 -6.42 -17.52
C ALA A 41 1.62 -5.04 -16.85
N GLY A 42 2.48 -4.93 -15.84
CA GLY A 42 2.71 -3.66 -15.14
C GLY A 42 3.85 -3.77 -14.13
N SER A 43 5.07 -3.69 -14.64
CA SER A 43 6.30 -3.29 -13.95
C SER A 43 6.69 -3.87 -12.56
N ALA A 44 6.28 -5.10 -12.23
CA ALA A 44 7.07 -5.98 -11.35
C ALA A 44 7.62 -7.23 -12.07
N GLY A 45 7.29 -7.42 -13.35
CA GLY A 45 7.87 -8.48 -14.18
C GLY A 45 9.27 -8.11 -14.65
N GLY A 46 10.20 -9.05 -14.58
CA GLY A 46 11.27 -9.08 -15.59
C GLY A 46 10.65 -9.19 -17.00
N PRO A 47 11.45 -9.23 -18.06
CA PRO A 47 10.97 -9.28 -19.46
C PRO A 47 9.89 -10.34 -19.77
N ASP A 48 9.67 -11.32 -18.87
CA ASP A 48 8.83 -12.51 -19.09
C ASP A 48 7.48 -12.51 -18.33
N GLY A 49 7.02 -11.39 -17.77
CA GLY A 49 5.64 -11.29 -17.23
C GLY A 49 5.35 -12.13 -15.97
N GLN A 50 6.38 -12.68 -15.32
CA GLN A 50 6.20 -13.40 -14.05
C GLN A 50 5.83 -12.44 -12.92
N VAL A 51 4.78 -12.77 -12.17
CA VAL A 51 4.49 -12.19 -10.85
C VAL A 51 5.69 -12.51 -9.96
N ARG A 52 6.51 -11.51 -9.66
CA ARG A 52 7.57 -11.69 -8.67
C ARG A 52 6.93 -11.88 -7.32
N GLU A 53 7.16 -13.04 -6.71
CA GLU A 53 6.91 -13.25 -5.30
C GLU A 53 7.63 -12.13 -4.53
N LEU A 54 6.89 -11.44 -3.67
CA LEU A 54 7.51 -10.43 -2.83
C LEU A 54 8.39 -11.13 -1.80
N ASP A 55 9.61 -10.62 -1.61
CA ASP A 55 10.46 -11.06 -0.51
C ASP A 55 9.69 -10.91 0.81
N ASP A 56 9.72 -11.98 1.60
CA ASP A 56 9.14 -11.96 2.93
C ASP A 56 10.04 -11.12 3.84
N VAL A 57 9.53 -9.98 4.27
CA VAL A 57 10.27 -9.09 5.16
C VAL A 57 10.16 -9.63 6.57
N ASN A 58 11.29 -10.02 7.17
CA ASN A 58 11.32 -10.39 8.57
C ASN A 58 11.20 -9.13 9.44
N ILE A 59 9.98 -8.71 9.70
CA ILE A 59 9.66 -7.52 10.52
C ILE A 59 10.15 -7.65 11.98
N ASP A 60 10.67 -8.82 12.41
CA ASP A 60 11.32 -8.95 13.71
C ASP A 60 12.76 -8.45 13.62
N GLU A 61 13.44 -8.67 12.51
CA GLU A 61 14.87 -8.38 12.39
C GLU A 61 15.11 -7.08 11.62
N GLU A 62 14.15 -6.67 10.79
CA GLU A 62 14.32 -5.59 9.82
C GLU A 62 13.15 -4.60 9.85
N ILE A 63 13.46 -3.34 9.53
CA ILE A 63 12.47 -2.28 9.36
C ILE A 63 11.82 -2.43 7.99
N LEU A 64 10.50 -2.56 7.96
CA LEU A 64 9.74 -2.48 6.71
C LEU A 64 9.72 -1.02 6.24
N TRP A 65 10.69 -0.62 5.42
CA TRP A 65 10.71 0.68 4.77
C TRP A 65 10.88 0.52 3.28
N ASP A 66 9.77 0.59 2.55
CA ASP A 66 9.74 0.22 1.14
C ASP A 66 8.97 1.30 0.35
N VAL A 67 9.73 2.23 -0.24
CA VAL A 67 9.24 3.41 -0.95
C VAL A 67 9.87 3.46 -2.35
N PRO A 68 9.11 3.24 -3.44
CA PRO A 68 9.62 3.29 -4.80
C PRO A 68 10.09 4.70 -5.20
N ALA A 69 11.27 4.81 -5.79
CA ALA A 69 11.80 6.09 -6.29
C ALA A 69 10.85 6.77 -7.30
N ALA A 70 10.27 5.99 -8.22
CA ALA A 70 9.30 6.48 -9.21
C ALA A 70 8.06 7.12 -8.56
N LEU A 71 7.68 6.64 -7.37
CA LEU A 71 6.55 7.20 -6.64
C LEU A 71 6.88 8.55 -6.02
N THR A 72 8.09 8.69 -5.48
CA THR A 72 8.61 9.96 -4.97
C THR A 72 8.61 11.03 -6.06
N GLU A 73 9.05 10.68 -7.27
CA GLU A 73 9.05 11.59 -8.43
C GLU A 73 7.62 11.94 -8.88
N ALA A 74 6.73 10.95 -8.97
CA ALA A 74 5.33 11.18 -9.34
C ALA A 74 4.59 12.08 -8.33
N ALA A 75 4.86 11.92 -7.03
CA ALA A 75 4.28 12.74 -5.99
C ALA A 75 4.72 14.22 -6.07
N GLN A 76 5.97 14.49 -6.48
CA GLN A 76 6.49 15.84 -6.64
C GLN A 76 5.86 16.61 -7.81
N GLY A 77 5.40 15.90 -8.85
CA GLY A 77 4.71 16.49 -10.00
C GLY A 77 3.18 16.52 -9.89
N SER A 78 2.60 15.92 -8.85
CA SER A 78 1.15 15.77 -8.72
C SER A 78 0.50 17.04 -8.15
N SER A 79 -0.65 17.41 -8.71
CA SER A 79 -1.42 18.60 -8.33
C SER A 79 -2.88 18.23 -8.11
N SER A 80 -3.57 18.97 -7.22
CA SER A 80 -5.02 18.86 -7.04
C SER A 80 -5.83 19.37 -8.25
N ALA A 81 -5.16 19.94 -9.26
CA ALA A 81 -5.79 20.43 -10.48
C ALA A 81 -6.18 19.32 -11.48
N THR A 82 -5.68 18.09 -11.32
CA THR A 82 -6.08 16.94 -12.16
C THR A 82 -7.30 16.24 -11.57
N GLU A 83 -8.28 15.91 -12.42
CA GLU A 83 -9.49 15.21 -12.02
C GLU A 83 -9.18 13.86 -11.35
N LYS A 84 -10.04 13.44 -10.41
CA LYS A 84 -9.82 12.20 -9.63
C LYS A 84 -9.63 10.98 -10.52
N ASP A 85 -10.50 10.81 -11.51
CA ASP A 85 -10.55 9.59 -12.32
C ASP A 85 -9.43 9.52 -13.37
N GLU A 86 -8.75 10.64 -13.63
CA GLU A 86 -7.60 10.73 -14.53
C GLU A 86 -6.26 10.47 -13.83
N ARG A 87 -6.25 10.48 -12.50
CA ARG A 87 -5.03 10.23 -11.71
C ARG A 87 -4.80 8.73 -11.56
N PRO A 88 -3.57 8.23 -11.76
CA PRO A 88 -3.26 6.83 -11.52
C PRO A 88 -3.48 6.49 -10.04
N PHE A 89 -3.78 5.23 -9.76
CA PHE A 89 -3.85 4.75 -8.38
C PHE A 89 -2.48 4.90 -7.68
N TYR A 90 -2.53 5.31 -6.42
CA TYR A 90 -1.40 5.39 -5.52
C TYR A 90 -1.88 5.18 -4.09
N ALA A 91 -1.07 4.50 -3.28
CA ALA A 91 -1.30 4.40 -1.84
C ALA A 91 -0.03 4.63 -1.02
N TRP A 92 -0.22 5.12 0.21
CA TRP A 92 0.83 5.27 1.21
C TRP A 92 0.31 4.71 2.52
N ILE A 93 1.03 3.75 3.10
CA ILE A 93 0.59 3.02 4.28
C ILE A 93 1.74 3.03 5.27
N ALA A 94 1.56 3.75 6.38
CA ALA A 94 2.50 3.74 7.49
C ALA A 94 1.79 3.41 8.81
N GLY A 95 2.46 2.65 9.67
CA GLY A 95 1.89 2.23 10.95
C GLY A 95 2.67 1.11 11.62
N GLU A 96 1.97 0.26 12.35
CA GLU A 96 2.56 -0.93 12.99
C GLU A 96 3.00 -1.94 11.92
N ALA A 97 4.21 -2.49 12.07
CA ALA A 97 4.86 -3.31 11.04
C ALA A 97 4.05 -4.56 10.62
N GLY A 98 3.28 -5.17 11.52
CA GLY A 98 2.44 -6.33 11.27
C GLY A 98 1.32 -6.08 10.25
N PRO A 99 0.35 -5.18 10.54
CA PRO A 99 -0.67 -4.76 9.59
C PRO A 99 -0.09 -4.23 8.29
N VAL A 100 0.99 -3.44 8.33
CA VAL A 100 1.63 -2.92 7.12
C VAL A 100 2.16 -4.08 6.24
N LYS A 101 2.80 -5.09 6.83
CA LYS A 101 3.25 -6.30 6.12
C LYS A 101 2.08 -7.08 5.52
N ARG A 102 0.97 -7.25 6.26
CA ARG A 102 -0.23 -7.94 5.76
C ARG A 102 -0.90 -7.17 4.61
N LEU A 103 -1.01 -5.86 4.72
CA LEU A 103 -1.54 -4.99 3.65
C LEU A 103 -0.62 -4.98 2.41
N ARG A 104 0.70 -5.02 2.60
CA ARG A 104 1.67 -5.18 1.49
C ARG A 104 1.42 -6.46 0.71
N ARG A 105 1.28 -7.58 1.42
CA ARG A 105 0.93 -8.87 0.79
C ARG A 105 -0.40 -8.79 0.05
N TYR A 106 -1.44 -8.27 0.70
CA TYR A 106 -2.76 -8.15 0.10
C TYR A 106 -2.74 -7.31 -1.20
N LEU A 107 -2.23 -6.08 -1.13
CA LEU A 107 -2.30 -5.14 -2.25
C LEU A 107 -1.47 -5.60 -3.45
N VAL A 108 -0.31 -6.21 -3.22
CA VAL A 108 0.59 -6.58 -4.33
C VAL A 108 0.34 -8.00 -4.81
N GLN A 109 0.17 -8.98 -3.91
CA GLN A 109 0.03 -10.38 -4.31
C GLN A 109 -1.42 -10.80 -4.56
N GLU A 110 -2.37 -10.35 -3.73
CA GLU A 110 -3.79 -10.75 -3.89
C GLU A 110 -4.52 -9.85 -4.89
N VAL A 111 -4.27 -8.53 -4.84
CA VAL A 111 -4.95 -7.55 -5.71
C VAL A 111 -4.19 -7.32 -7.02
N GLY A 112 -2.86 -7.43 -7.00
CA GLY A 112 -2.01 -7.23 -8.17
C GLY A 112 -1.67 -5.77 -8.46
N VAL A 113 -1.73 -4.88 -7.46
CA VAL A 113 -1.28 -3.49 -7.63
C VAL A 113 0.22 -3.49 -7.92
N ASP A 114 0.65 -2.73 -8.93
CA ASP A 114 2.09 -2.57 -9.22
C ASP A 114 2.78 -2.02 -7.98
N ARG A 115 3.83 -2.73 -7.55
CA ARG A 115 4.66 -2.34 -6.41
C ARG A 115 5.13 -0.89 -6.54
N LYS A 116 5.38 -0.37 -7.75
CA LYS A 116 5.82 1.02 -7.95
C LYS A 116 4.79 2.08 -7.54
N GLN A 117 3.54 1.68 -7.31
CA GLN A 117 2.42 2.57 -6.99
C GLN A 117 2.10 2.66 -5.49
N ILE A 118 2.82 1.95 -4.62
CA ILE A 118 2.52 1.94 -3.18
C ILE A 118 3.78 2.19 -2.35
N ALA A 119 3.66 2.96 -1.27
CA ALA A 119 4.68 3.07 -0.23
C ALA A 119 4.23 2.35 1.05
N PHE A 120 5.13 1.56 1.65
CA PHE A 120 4.88 0.84 2.91
C PHE A 120 5.96 1.19 3.94
N MET A 121 5.54 1.67 5.11
CA MET A 121 6.45 1.97 6.21
C MET A 121 5.93 1.43 7.56
N GLY A 122 6.55 0.36 8.06
CA GLY A 122 6.38 -0.12 9.42
C GLY A 122 7.19 0.73 10.37
N TYR A 123 6.58 1.78 10.91
CA TYR A 123 7.26 2.75 11.79
C TYR A 123 7.65 2.12 13.12
N TRP A 124 6.79 1.29 13.68
CA TRP A 124 7.00 0.70 14.99
C TRP A 124 6.43 -0.71 15.03
N ARG A 125 6.79 -1.48 16.05
CA ARG A 125 6.31 -2.84 16.23
C ARG A 125 5.90 -3.11 17.67
N GLN A 126 4.73 -3.71 17.86
CA GLN A 126 4.30 -4.09 19.20
C GLN A 126 5.26 -5.12 19.80
N GLY A 127 5.70 -4.87 21.04
CA GLY A 127 6.65 -5.75 21.73
C GLY A 127 8.11 -5.51 21.36
N LYS A 128 8.43 -4.52 20.53
CA LYS A 128 9.81 -4.08 20.25
C LYS A 128 9.95 -2.56 20.43
N ALA A 129 10.98 -2.14 21.15
CA ALA A 129 11.41 -0.75 21.15
C ALA A 129 12.30 -0.49 19.92
N GLU A 130 12.27 0.72 19.37
CA GLU A 130 13.29 1.19 18.44
C GLU A 130 14.63 1.20 19.19
N GLY A 131 15.57 0.37 18.75
CA GLY A 131 16.90 0.22 19.35
C GLY A 131 17.91 1.19 18.73
#